data_AF-A9XY25-F1
#
_entry.id   AF-A9XY25-F1
#
_cell.length_a   1.000
_cell.length_b   1.000
_cell.length_c   1.000
_cell.angle_alpha   90.00
_cell.angle_beta   90.00
_cell.angle_gamma   90.00
#
_symmetry.space_group_name_H-M   'P 1'
#
loop_
_entity.id
_entity.type
_entity.pdbx_description
1 polymer ?
#
loop_
_entity_poly.entity_id
_entity_poly.type
_entity_poly.pdbx_seq_one_letter_code
_entity_poly.pdbx_strand_id
1 'polypeptide(L)'
;IKACADKLKREMEDFGYPPNFPQTSEVEAAANNTKNEPVEGKDKAKGKKSKVAAKSGTAKYQWQIMQSLGLSDEEIRKFADASYWLEYFPPLTVADLKRMGLHVDWRRSFITTDVNPYYDSFVRWQFIRLRERGKIQYGKRYTIFSVKDN
;
A
#
# COMPACT_ATOMS: atom_id res chain seq x y z
N ILE A 1 -1.19 4.23 0.25
CA ILE A 1 -0.10 5.23 0.38
C ILE A 1 0.02 5.69 1.82
N LYS A 2 -0.93 6.48 2.35
CA LYS A 2 -0.87 7.04 3.72
C LYS A 2 -0.61 6.02 4.83
N ALA A 3 -1.35 4.91 4.88
CA ALA A 3 -1.13 3.86 5.88
C ALA A 3 0.28 3.24 5.85
N CYS A 4 0.91 3.13 4.67
CA CYS A 4 2.28 2.62 4.53
C CYS A 4 3.31 3.67 4.98
N ALA A 5 3.09 4.95 4.63
CA ALA A 5 3.92 6.06 5.08
C ALA A 5 3.86 6.21 6.61
N ASP A 6 2.67 6.12 7.21
CA ASP A 6 2.51 6.17 8.66
C ASP A 6 3.13 4.95 9.35
N LYS A 7 3.13 3.77 8.70
CA LYS A 7 3.83 2.58 9.20
C LYS A 7 5.35 2.79 9.20
N LEU A 8 5.92 3.35 8.12
CA LEU A 8 7.34 3.72 8.09
C LEU A 8 7.70 4.74 9.16
N LYS A 9 6.84 5.75 9.35
CA LYS A 9 7.03 6.76 10.39
C LYS A 9 7.09 6.13 11.79
N ARG A 10 6.16 5.23 12.12
CA ARG A 10 6.18 4.48 13.38
C ARG A 10 7.40 3.59 13.52
N GLU A 11 7.77 2.86 12.47
CA GLU A 11 8.97 2.00 12.49
C GLU A 11 10.25 2.82 12.75
N MET A 12 10.36 4.03 12.21
CA MET A 12 11.47 4.94 12.50
C MET A 12 11.44 5.48 13.93
N GLU A 13 10.26 5.79 14.46
CA GLU A 13 10.09 6.28 15.84
C GLU A 13 10.42 5.18 16.87
N ASP A 14 10.00 3.94 16.61
CA ASP A 14 10.15 2.81 17.53
C ASP A 14 11.56 2.17 17.48
N PHE A 15 12.15 2.05 16.27
CA PHE A 15 13.41 1.29 16.05
C PHE A 15 14.60 2.16 15.65
N GLY A 16 14.41 3.46 15.48
CA GLY A 16 15.45 4.43 15.11
C GLY A 16 15.77 4.47 13.61
N TYR A 17 16.91 5.07 13.26
CA TYR A 17 17.38 5.23 11.89
C TYR A 17 18.91 4.98 11.79
N PRO A 18 19.39 3.99 11.01
CA PRO A 18 18.59 2.93 10.37
C PRO A 18 17.91 2.04 11.42
N PRO A 19 16.68 1.55 11.17
CA PRO A 19 15.91 0.84 12.18
C PRO A 19 16.56 -0.50 12.55
N ASN A 20 16.78 -0.72 13.85
CA ASN A 20 17.28 -1.98 14.36
C ASN A 20 16.12 -2.86 14.85
N PHE A 21 15.62 -3.72 13.96
CA PHE A 21 14.51 -4.61 14.29
C PHE A 21 14.99 -5.81 15.13
N PRO A 22 14.19 -6.29 16.09
CA PRO A 22 14.50 -7.50 16.82
C PRO A 22 14.61 -8.69 15.85
N GLN A 23 15.70 -9.45 15.94
CA GLN A 23 15.86 -10.71 15.21
C GLN A 23 14.89 -11.76 15.78
N THR A 24 13.64 -11.73 15.36
CA THR A 24 12.71 -12.84 15.64
C THR A 24 13.07 -14.02 14.74
N SER A 25 13.40 -15.16 15.35
CA SER A 25 13.66 -16.49 14.75
C SER A 25 12.53 -17.06 13.87
N GLU A 26 11.47 -16.30 13.63
CA GLU A 26 10.33 -16.69 12.79
C GLU A 26 10.63 -16.64 11.28
N VAL A 27 11.72 -15.96 10.87
CA VAL A 27 12.11 -15.88 9.44
C VAL A 27 12.55 -17.26 8.90
N GLU A 28 13.03 -18.16 9.76
CA GLU A 28 13.41 -19.52 9.38
C GLU A 28 12.21 -20.47 9.22
N ALA A 29 11.07 -20.18 9.86
CA ALA A 29 9.90 -21.07 9.83
C ALA A 29 9.12 -21.02 8.50
N ALA A 30 9.24 -19.93 7.74
CA ALA A 30 8.59 -19.80 6.43
C ALA A 30 9.40 -20.43 5.29
N ALA A 31 10.72 -20.55 5.42
CA ALA A 31 11.59 -21.14 4.41
C ALA A 31 11.67 -22.68 4.46
N ASN A 32 11.40 -23.30 5.62
CA ASN A 32 11.61 -24.73 5.82
C ASN A 32 10.38 -25.65 5.64
N ASN A 33 9.21 -25.12 5.26
CA ASN A 33 7.99 -25.95 5.08
C ASN A 33 7.86 -26.59 3.69
N THR A 34 8.98 -27.00 3.09
CA THR A 34 9.02 -27.74 1.82
C THR A 34 9.47 -29.20 1.99
N LYS A 35 9.01 -29.91 3.03
CA LYS A 35 9.13 -31.38 3.09
C LYS A 35 7.87 -32.05 3.66
N ASN A 36 7.24 -32.84 2.79
CA ASN A 36 6.22 -33.90 2.92
C ASN A 36 5.69 -34.29 4.31
N GLU A 37 4.35 -34.36 4.43
CA GLU A 37 3.57 -35.52 4.90
C GLU A 37 2.06 -35.25 4.68
N PRO A 38 1.22 -36.27 4.35
CA PRO A 38 -0.16 -36.08 3.90
C PRO A 38 -1.14 -36.05 5.08
N VAL A 39 -2.08 -35.11 5.11
CA VAL A 39 -3.21 -35.16 6.05
C VAL A 39 -4.52 -34.89 5.29
N GLU A 40 -5.24 -35.99 5.06
CA GLU A 40 -6.67 -36.01 4.77
C GLU A 40 -7.47 -35.36 5.91
N GLY A 41 -8.49 -34.56 5.57
CA GLY A 41 -9.43 -34.03 6.56
C GLY A 41 -9.95 -32.65 6.20
N LYS A 42 -11.22 -32.61 5.77
CA LYS A 42 -11.98 -31.44 5.36
C LYS A 42 -11.99 -30.33 6.41
N ASP A 43 -11.70 -29.08 6.00
CA ASP A 43 -12.36 -27.88 6.50
C ASP A 43 -12.17 -26.69 5.55
N LYS A 44 -13.28 -26.20 4.96
CA LYS A 44 -13.35 -25.08 3.98
C LYS A 44 -13.07 -23.70 4.61
N ALA A 45 -12.26 -23.62 5.67
CA ALA A 45 -11.81 -22.37 6.31
C ALA A 45 -10.34 -22.00 5.97
N LYS A 46 -9.59 -22.87 5.28
CA LYS A 46 -8.18 -22.63 4.90
C LYS A 46 -7.96 -21.65 3.73
N GLY A 47 -9.00 -21.29 2.98
CA GLY A 47 -8.86 -20.38 1.82
C GLY A 47 -8.36 -18.97 2.18
N LYS A 48 -8.65 -18.48 3.40
CA LYS A 48 -8.15 -17.18 3.88
C LYS A 48 -6.66 -17.20 4.21
N LYS A 49 -6.11 -18.29 4.76
CA LYS A 49 -4.68 -18.38 5.14
C LYS A 49 -3.76 -18.47 3.92
N SER A 50 -4.18 -19.18 2.87
CA SER A 50 -3.38 -19.36 1.65
C SER A 50 -3.19 -18.07 0.85
N LYS A 51 -4.19 -17.16 0.87
CA LYS A 51 -4.11 -15.86 0.15
C LYS A 51 -3.29 -14.79 0.90
N VAL A 52 -3.19 -14.90 2.23
CA VAL A 52 -2.36 -14.03 3.07
C VAL A 52 -0.89 -14.44 2.98
N ALA A 53 -0.60 -15.74 2.99
CA ALA A 53 0.75 -16.27 2.79
C ALA A 53 1.33 -15.93 1.40
N ALA A 54 0.51 -15.92 0.35
CA ALA A 54 0.95 -15.53 -1.00
C ALA A 54 1.14 -14.01 -1.19
N LYS A 55 0.65 -13.17 -0.27
CA LYS A 55 0.75 -11.70 -0.32
C LYS A 55 1.70 -11.11 0.72
N SER A 56 2.05 -11.87 1.74
CA SER A 56 3.09 -11.51 2.69
C SER A 56 4.42 -11.90 2.06
N GLY A 57 5.13 -10.92 1.48
CA GLY A 57 6.54 -11.12 1.14
C GLY A 57 7.33 -11.54 2.38
N THR A 58 8.56 -12.00 2.17
CA THR A 58 9.50 -12.46 3.22
C THR A 58 9.85 -11.38 4.26
N ALA A 59 9.47 -10.12 4.01
CA ALA A 59 9.74 -8.97 4.86
C ALA A 59 8.57 -8.69 5.83
N LYS A 60 8.88 -8.60 7.13
CA LYS A 60 7.92 -8.35 8.23
C LYS A 60 7.64 -6.85 8.40
N TYR A 61 8.65 -6.02 8.15
CA TYR A 61 8.59 -4.57 8.33
C TYR A 61 8.47 -3.83 7.00
N GLN A 62 7.80 -2.67 7.01
CA GLN A 62 7.66 -1.86 5.81
C GLN A 62 9.02 -1.34 5.32
N TRP A 63 9.93 -1.01 6.25
CA TRP A 63 11.30 -0.62 5.92
C TRP A 63 12.03 -1.67 5.08
N GLN A 64 11.95 -2.94 5.48
CA GLN A 64 12.57 -4.05 4.75
C GLN A 64 12.00 -4.23 3.33
N ILE A 65 10.69 -4.01 3.16
CA ILE A 65 10.06 -4.04 1.83
C ILE A 65 10.63 -2.92 0.95
N MET A 66 10.83 -1.72 1.51
CA MET A 66 11.40 -0.60 0.77
C MET A 66 12.87 -0.85 0.40
N GLN A 67 13.65 -1.47 1.29
CA GLN A 67 15.02 -1.92 0.97
C GLN A 67 15.03 -2.96 -0.16
N SER A 68 14.06 -3.87 -0.20
CA SER A 68 13.96 -4.87 -1.28
C SER A 68 13.65 -4.27 -2.66
N LEU A 69 13.14 -3.03 -2.69
CA LEU A 69 12.97 -2.24 -3.92
C LEU A 69 14.28 -1.60 -4.39
N GLY A 70 15.39 -1.80 -3.67
CA GLY A 70 16.71 -1.24 -4.00
C GLY A 70 16.91 0.21 -3.53
N LEU A 71 16.06 0.71 -2.64
CA LEU A 71 16.14 2.07 -2.11
C LEU A 71 17.18 2.16 -0.99
N SER A 72 17.91 3.28 -0.92
CA SER A 72 18.83 3.55 0.19
C SER A 72 18.06 4.00 1.44
N ASP A 73 18.62 3.77 2.64
CA ASP A 73 17.96 4.15 3.90
C ASP A 73 17.60 5.65 3.93
N GLU A 74 18.46 6.51 3.38
CA GLU A 74 18.20 7.97 3.31
C GLU A 74 16.99 8.32 2.45
N GLU A 75 16.76 7.55 1.39
CA GLU A 75 15.62 7.72 0.52
C GLU A 75 14.35 7.13 1.15
N ILE A 76 14.45 5.96 1.79
CA ILE A 76 13.34 5.32 2.51
C ILE A 76 12.77 6.27 3.58
N ARG A 77 13.64 7.02 4.26
CA ARG A 77 13.24 8.03 5.24
C ARG A 77 12.25 9.07 4.67
N LYS A 78 12.40 9.45 3.40
CA LYS A 78 11.52 10.44 2.75
C LYS A 78 10.11 9.90 2.53
N PHE A 79 9.94 8.58 2.41
CA PHE A 79 8.64 7.92 2.28
C PHE A 79 7.83 7.88 3.57
N ALA A 80 8.35 8.39 4.70
CA ALA A 80 7.53 8.68 5.87
C ALA A 80 6.50 9.80 5.58
N ASP A 81 6.78 10.66 4.60
CA ASP A 81 5.77 11.58 4.05
C ASP A 81 5.04 10.92 2.88
N ALA A 82 3.71 10.92 2.93
CA ALA A 82 2.86 10.39 1.88
C ALA A 82 2.99 11.15 0.56
N SER A 83 3.36 12.44 0.60
CA SER A 83 3.54 13.28 -0.59
C SER A 83 4.70 12.79 -1.47
N TYR A 84 5.79 12.33 -0.85
CA TYR A 84 6.96 11.82 -1.58
C TYR A 84 6.62 10.58 -2.43
N TRP A 85 5.65 9.76 -2.00
CA TRP A 85 5.17 8.63 -2.80
C TRP A 85 4.54 9.08 -4.13
N LEU A 86 3.85 10.22 -4.12
CA LEU A 86 3.18 10.80 -5.29
C LEU A 86 4.19 11.43 -6.26
N GLU A 87 5.36 11.80 -5.78
CA GLU A 87 6.44 12.32 -6.63
C GLU A 87 7.31 11.20 -7.20
N TYR A 88 7.59 10.17 -6.39
CA TYR A 88 8.56 9.13 -6.74
C TYR A 88 7.99 8.06 -7.68
N PHE A 89 6.84 7.46 -7.35
CA PHE A 89 6.34 6.29 -8.07
C PHE A 89 5.65 6.59 -9.42
N PRO A 90 4.89 7.68 -9.60
CA PRO A 90 4.22 7.92 -10.87
C PRO A 90 5.16 8.06 -12.07
N PRO A 91 6.29 8.80 -12.00
CA PRO A 91 7.26 8.84 -13.10
C PRO A 91 7.85 7.47 -13.44
N LEU A 92 8.18 6.66 -12.43
CA LEU A 92 8.71 5.30 -12.61
C LEU A 92 7.68 4.40 -13.30
N THR A 93 6.42 4.47 -12.87
CA THR A 93 5.32 3.69 -13.48
C THR A 93 5.15 4.06 -14.96
N VAL A 94 5.23 5.35 -15.29
CA VAL A 94 5.18 5.80 -16.70
C VAL A 94 6.37 5.27 -17.49
N ALA A 95 7.58 5.30 -16.93
CA ALA A 95 8.78 4.76 -17.58
C ALA A 95 8.66 3.24 -17.85
N ASP A 96 8.15 2.48 -16.88
CA ASP A 96 7.93 1.05 -16.99
C ASP A 96 6.89 0.71 -18.07
N LEU A 97 5.77 1.42 -18.09
CA LEU A 97 4.73 1.20 -19.09
C LEU A 97 5.18 1.61 -20.51
N LYS A 98 6.03 2.64 -20.63
CA LYS A 98 6.69 2.98 -21.89
C LYS A 98 7.65 1.89 -22.35
N ARG A 99 8.46 1.35 -21.43
CA ARG A 99 9.37 0.23 -21.71
C ARG A 99 8.63 -1.04 -22.12
N MET A 100 7.43 -1.27 -21.57
CA MET A 100 6.53 -2.35 -21.98
C MET A 100 6.00 -2.16 -23.41
N GLY A 101 6.02 -0.93 -23.95
CA GLY A 101 5.54 -0.63 -25.31
C GLY A 101 4.03 -0.40 -25.42
N LEU A 102 3.38 0.07 -24.34
CA LEU A 102 1.94 0.33 -24.37
C LEU A 102 1.60 1.55 -25.25
N HIS A 103 0.57 1.40 -26.08
CA HIS A 103 0.02 2.47 -26.92
C HIS A 103 -0.91 3.40 -26.13
N VAL A 104 -0.33 4.27 -25.30
CA VAL A 104 -1.04 5.20 -24.41
C VAL A 104 -0.71 6.66 -24.77
N ASP A 105 -1.72 7.54 -24.77
CA ASP A 105 -1.51 9.00 -24.88
C ASP A 105 -1.11 9.59 -23.51
N TRP A 106 0.19 9.71 -23.28
CA TRP A 106 0.77 10.22 -22.02
C TRP A 106 0.38 11.65 -21.68
N ARG A 107 -0.12 12.44 -22.63
CA ARG A 107 -0.60 13.81 -22.37
C ARG A 107 -1.86 13.84 -21.51
N ARG A 108 -2.53 12.70 -21.36
CA ARG A 108 -3.75 12.51 -20.55
C ARG A 108 -3.45 11.85 -19.20
N SER A 109 -2.19 11.69 -18.83
CA SER A 109 -1.80 11.16 -17.52
C SER A 109 -1.97 12.22 -16.43
N PHE A 110 -2.52 11.82 -15.28
CA PHE A 110 -2.72 12.72 -14.13
C PHE A 110 -2.71 11.95 -12.79
N ILE A 111 -2.54 12.68 -11.68
CA ILE A 111 -2.63 12.16 -10.31
C ILE A 111 -4.03 12.47 -9.75
N THR A 112 -4.56 11.59 -8.90
CA THR A 112 -5.96 11.61 -8.42
C THR A 112 -6.17 12.28 -7.07
N THR A 113 -5.09 12.69 -6.38
CA THR A 113 -5.15 13.40 -5.11
C THR A 113 -5.38 14.90 -5.33
N ASP A 114 -5.61 15.61 -4.23
CA ASP A 114 -5.72 17.07 -4.14
C ASP A 114 -4.46 17.83 -4.61
N VAL A 115 -3.32 17.15 -4.69
CA VAL A 115 -2.08 17.65 -5.32
C VAL A 115 -2.33 18.09 -6.79
N ASN A 116 -3.31 17.48 -7.47
CA ASN A 116 -3.72 17.90 -8.80
C ASN A 116 -4.97 18.80 -8.74
N PRO A 117 -4.84 20.14 -8.86
CA PRO A 117 -5.96 21.06 -8.70
C PRO A 117 -7.03 20.89 -9.79
N TYR A 118 -6.66 20.45 -11.00
CA TYR A 118 -7.61 20.24 -12.09
C TYR A 118 -8.53 19.05 -11.81
N TYR A 119 -7.96 17.94 -11.35
CA TYR A 119 -8.72 16.74 -11.02
C TYR A 119 -9.55 16.93 -9.75
N ASP A 120 -8.99 17.60 -8.74
CA ASP A 120 -9.73 17.97 -7.53
C ASP A 120 -10.94 18.85 -7.85
N SER A 121 -10.77 19.87 -8.70
CA SER A 121 -11.89 20.71 -9.17
C SER A 121 -12.96 19.90 -9.91
N PHE A 122 -12.56 18.95 -10.76
CA PHE A 122 -13.48 18.06 -11.46
C PHE A 122 -14.28 17.17 -10.48
N VAL A 123 -13.63 16.57 -9.48
CA VAL A 123 -14.31 15.75 -8.47
C VAL A 123 -15.23 16.60 -7.60
N ARG A 124 -14.82 17.81 -7.21
CA ARG A 124 -15.69 18.74 -6.46
C ARG A 124 -16.96 19.07 -7.25
N TRP A 125 -16.81 19.42 -8.54
CA TRP A 125 -17.94 19.64 -9.43
C TRP A 125 -18.87 18.40 -9.47
N GLN A 126 -18.31 17.19 -9.60
CA GLN A 126 -19.08 15.95 -9.61
C GLN A 126 -19.89 15.77 -8.32
N PHE A 127 -19.26 15.93 -7.15
CA PHE A 127 -19.92 15.76 -5.86
C PHE A 127 -20.99 16.83 -5.59
N ILE A 128 -20.76 18.07 -6.02
CA ILE A 128 -21.77 19.14 -5.97
C ILE A 128 -23.00 18.72 -6.79
N ARG A 129 -22.81 18.27 -8.04
CA ARG A 129 -23.92 17.81 -8.89
C ARG A 129 -24.66 16.61 -8.34
N LEU A 130 -23.96 15.66 -7.72
CA LEU A 130 -24.58 14.50 -7.07
C LEU A 130 -25.42 14.91 -5.86
N ARG A 131 -24.95 15.89 -5.07
CA ARG A 131 -25.70 16.45 -3.95
C ARG A 131 -26.93 17.21 -4.42
N GLU A 132 -26.81 18.06 -5.44
CA GLU A 132 -27.94 18.79 -6.04
C GLU A 132 -29.05 17.85 -6.55
N ARG A 133 -28.68 16.66 -7.05
CA ARG A 133 -29.62 15.64 -7.54
C ARG A 133 -30.12 14.67 -6.45
N GLY A 134 -29.85 14.97 -5.18
CA GLY A 134 -30.28 14.13 -4.05
C GLY A 134 -29.65 12.74 -3.99
N LYS A 135 -28.51 12.52 -4.67
CA LYS A 135 -27.79 11.24 -4.68
C LYS A 135 -26.84 11.07 -3.50
N ILE A 136 -26.50 12.17 -2.82
CA ILE A 136 -25.69 12.17 -1.60
C ILE A 136 -26.60 12.54 -0.43
N GLN A 137 -26.67 11.67 0.57
CA GLN A 137 -27.46 11.88 1.79
C GLN A 137 -26.55 11.72 3.00
N TYR A 138 -26.86 12.46 4.07
CA TYR A 138 -26.18 12.36 5.36
C TYR A 138 -27.11 11.68 6.37
N GLY A 139 -26.59 10.72 7.13
CA GLY A 139 -27.35 10.02 8.16
C GLY A 139 -26.57 8.88 8.80
N LYS A 140 -27.05 8.37 9.93
CA LYS A 140 -26.44 7.22 10.62
C LYS A 140 -26.71 5.95 9.83
N ARG A 141 -25.66 5.23 9.47
CA ARG A 141 -25.71 3.95 8.74
C ARG A 141 -24.73 2.99 9.39
N TYR A 142 -25.06 1.71 9.41
CA TYR A 142 -24.11 0.67 9.80
C TYR A 142 -23.12 0.44 8.66
N THR A 143 -21.84 0.59 8.96
CA THR A 143 -20.73 0.34 8.03
C THR A 143 -19.65 -0.43 8.77
N ILE A 144 -18.88 -1.24 8.04
CA ILE A 144 -17.66 -1.83 8.61
C ILE A 144 -16.73 -0.67 9.00
N PHE A 145 -16.27 -0.68 10.25
CA PHE A 145 -15.48 0.39 10.83
C PHE A 145 -14.23 -0.20 11.48
N SER A 146 -13.10 0.47 11.28
CA SER A 146 -11.83 0.13 11.87
C SER A 146 -11.44 1.23 12.84
N VAL A 147 -11.40 0.91 14.13
CA VAL A 147 -11.00 1.86 15.20
C VAL A 147 -9.57 2.37 14.98
N LYS A 148 -8.72 1.60 14.30
CA LYS A 148 -7.33 1.94 14.03
C LYS A 148 -7.16 2.96 12.90
N ASP A 149 -8.13 3.05 11.99
CA ASP A 149 -8.09 3.93 10.82
C ASP A 149 -8.89 5.22 11.02
N ASN A 150 -9.54 5.37 12.17
CA ASN A 150 -10.32 6.55 12.57
C ASN A 150 -9.43 7.60 13.23
#